data_AF-A0A9E4DRJ4-F1
#
_entry.id   AF-A0A9E4DRJ4-F1
#
_cell.length_a   1.000
_cell.length_b   1.000
_cell.length_c   1.000
_cell.angle_alpha   90.00
_cell.angle_beta   90.00
_cell.angle_gamma   90.00
#
_symmetry.space_group_name_H-M   'P 1'
#
loop_
_entity.id
_entity.type
_entity.pdbx_description
1 polymer ?
#
loop_
_entity_poly.entity_id
_entity_poly.type
_entity_poly.pdbx_seq_one_letter_code
_entity_poly.pdbx_strand_id
1 'polypeptide(L)'
;VQEMQEWVEYMTSSDISPMTELRRENGQEDPYKVKYFGIGNENWGCGGNMCASYYSQEYKKYATYVREYGGNKLFKIACGAGVGNTINGLNLDWTEEVMKNVSHLADGYSLHYYTVPSNSWECKGSATDFTLDEYYITLRKATWIDEIIKRHAAIMKKYDEEKRVKIIFDEWGTWYDVLEGSNPGFLFQQNTMRDALVASLSLDIFNKHSDIVHMANIAQIVNVLQSVILTEGDKIVLTPTYHVFKLYQEHQEATLLESFQTVDKVTYGIETNLATDDKSIFNPNAIDRNNTPLTAENLPLDELSHTASINELGEIFVTISNCCHDKPISTNMVILGGSFEVVAAEILTGDFNEYNDFDAKNNVCLKPFKQYKKTVIGEGLEVIQTVLHVTLPKCSVVSIKLKK
;
A
#
# COMPACT_ATOMS: atom_id res chain seq x y z
N VAL A 1 23.36 -5.49 -20.36
CA VAL A 1 22.91 -4.28 -21.09
C VAL A 1 22.19 -4.64 -22.38
N GLN A 2 22.85 -5.33 -23.32
CA GLN A 2 22.25 -5.73 -24.61
C GLN A 2 20.88 -6.41 -24.43
N GLU A 3 20.79 -7.43 -23.57
CA GLU A 3 19.54 -8.14 -23.28
C GLU A 3 18.37 -7.21 -22.92
N MET A 4 18.57 -6.28 -21.97
CA MET A 4 17.52 -5.34 -21.55
C MET A 4 17.11 -4.39 -22.68
N GLN A 5 18.07 -3.91 -23.47
CA GLN A 5 17.78 -3.07 -24.63
C GLN A 5 16.98 -3.84 -25.69
N GLU A 6 17.42 -5.05 -26.02
CA GLU A 6 16.76 -5.93 -26.99
C GLU A 6 15.36 -6.31 -26.52
N TRP A 7 15.14 -6.49 -25.21
CA TRP A 7 13.82 -6.78 -24.68
C TRP A 7 12.85 -5.60 -24.85
N VAL A 8 13.30 -4.36 -24.58
CA VAL A 8 12.50 -3.15 -24.82
C VAL A 8 12.19 -2.99 -26.31
N GLU A 9 13.17 -3.24 -27.19
CA GLU A 9 13.00 -3.19 -28.64
C GLU A 9 12.01 -4.24 -29.13
N TYR A 10 12.18 -5.50 -28.71
CA TYR A 10 11.28 -6.61 -28.98
C TYR A 10 9.84 -6.24 -28.63
N MET A 11 9.62 -5.71 -27.42
CA MET A 11 8.27 -5.39 -26.95
C MET A 11 7.66 -4.18 -27.65
N THR A 12 8.41 -3.11 -27.88
CA THR A 12 7.83 -1.78 -28.14
C THR A 12 8.12 -1.21 -29.53
N SER A 13 9.09 -1.76 -30.28
CA SER A 13 9.46 -1.21 -31.58
C SER A 13 8.54 -1.66 -32.71
N SER A 14 8.23 -0.73 -33.62
CA SER A 14 7.56 -0.99 -34.90
C SER A 14 8.52 -1.08 -36.08
N ASP A 15 9.80 -0.73 -35.88
CA ASP A 15 10.83 -0.78 -36.92
C ASP A 15 11.11 -2.23 -37.35
N ILE A 16 11.78 -2.40 -38.50
CA ILE A 16 12.26 -3.72 -38.95
C ILE A 16 13.63 -3.98 -38.33
N SER A 17 13.71 -4.99 -37.46
CA SER A 17 14.94 -5.41 -36.81
C SER A 17 14.85 -6.89 -36.42
N PRO A 18 15.97 -7.55 -36.07
CA PRO A 18 15.94 -8.94 -35.62
C PRO A 18 14.99 -9.19 -34.44
N MET A 19 14.85 -8.22 -33.52
CA MET A 19 13.95 -8.35 -32.36
C MET A 19 12.48 -8.19 -32.74
N THR A 20 12.15 -7.31 -33.67
CA THR A 20 10.75 -7.18 -34.10
C THR A 20 10.32 -8.31 -35.03
N GLU A 21 11.22 -8.85 -35.86
CA GLU A 21 10.99 -10.07 -36.63
C GLU A 21 10.73 -11.27 -35.69
N LEU A 22 11.57 -11.45 -34.66
CA LEU A 22 11.37 -12.51 -33.66
C LEU A 22 10.00 -12.38 -32.95
N ARG A 23 9.56 -11.15 -32.64
CA ARG A 23 8.22 -10.94 -32.04
C ARG A 23 7.10 -11.40 -32.99
N ARG A 24 7.20 -11.07 -34.27
CA ARG A 24 6.22 -11.47 -35.30
C ARG A 24 6.20 -12.99 -35.50
N GLU A 25 7.38 -13.61 -35.55
CA GLU A 25 7.51 -15.08 -35.63
C GLU A 25 6.85 -15.78 -34.43
N ASN A 26 6.91 -15.16 -33.24
CA ASN A 26 6.23 -15.64 -32.03
C ASN A 26 4.72 -15.34 -32.00
N GLY A 27 4.15 -14.79 -33.08
CA GLY A 27 2.71 -14.61 -33.26
C GLY A 27 2.18 -13.24 -32.86
N GLN A 28 3.04 -12.27 -32.56
CA GLN A 28 2.63 -10.90 -32.25
C GLN A 28 3.14 -9.90 -33.30
N GLU A 29 2.24 -9.47 -34.18
CA GLU A 29 2.56 -8.54 -35.26
C GLU A 29 2.92 -7.13 -34.73
N ASP A 30 1.98 -6.52 -34.02
CA ASP A 30 2.07 -5.14 -33.53
C ASP A 30 2.88 -5.03 -32.22
N PRO A 31 3.60 -3.92 -31.99
CA PRO A 31 4.28 -3.68 -30.72
C PRO A 31 3.30 -3.59 -29.54
N TYR A 32 3.75 -4.05 -28.37
CA TYR A 32 3.08 -3.81 -27.10
C TYR A 32 3.31 -2.38 -26.63
N LYS A 33 2.35 -1.86 -25.85
CA LYS A 33 2.52 -0.61 -25.10
C LYS A 33 3.04 -0.92 -23.71
N VAL A 34 4.30 -0.57 -23.46
CA VAL A 34 4.93 -0.74 -22.16
C VAL A 34 5.22 0.64 -21.60
N LYS A 35 4.53 1.01 -20.52
CA LYS A 35 4.75 2.30 -19.84
C LYS A 35 5.83 2.14 -18.77
N TYR A 36 5.62 1.27 -17.80
CA TYR A 36 6.51 1.15 -16.63
C TYR A 36 7.60 0.12 -16.86
N PHE A 37 8.85 0.49 -16.54
CA PHE A 37 9.99 -0.42 -16.71
C PHE A 37 10.98 -0.27 -15.54
N GLY A 38 11.08 -1.30 -14.70
CA GLY A 38 12.04 -1.40 -13.60
C GLY A 38 13.44 -1.75 -14.10
N ILE A 39 14.44 -1.01 -13.66
CA ILE A 39 15.84 -1.24 -14.03
C ILE A 39 16.57 -1.83 -12.81
N GLY A 40 16.45 -3.15 -12.71
CA GLY A 40 16.90 -3.94 -11.55
C GLY A 40 15.80 -4.10 -10.50
N ASN A 41 15.93 -5.14 -9.68
CA ASN A 41 15.09 -5.43 -8.52
C ASN A 41 15.98 -5.80 -7.34
N GLU A 42 15.68 -5.26 -6.16
CA GLU A 42 16.41 -5.52 -4.90
C GLU A 42 17.93 -5.66 -5.05
N ASN A 43 18.56 -4.72 -5.75
CA ASN A 43 19.98 -4.83 -6.08
C ASN A 43 20.90 -4.78 -4.84
N TRP A 44 20.42 -4.23 -3.72
CA TRP A 44 21.07 -4.31 -2.40
C TRP A 44 21.11 -5.72 -1.82
N GLY A 45 20.21 -6.61 -2.25
CA GLY A 45 20.07 -7.99 -1.78
C GLY A 45 20.20 -9.00 -2.92
N CYS A 46 19.11 -9.69 -3.23
CA CYS A 46 19.12 -10.81 -4.19
C CYS A 46 19.53 -10.38 -5.62
N GLY A 47 19.33 -9.12 -5.99
CA GLY A 47 19.72 -8.55 -7.28
C GLY A 47 21.21 -8.25 -7.45
N GLY A 48 22.08 -8.73 -6.55
CA GLY A 48 23.54 -8.69 -6.73
C GLY A 48 24.36 -8.19 -5.53
N ASN A 49 23.75 -8.01 -4.35
CA ASN A 49 24.41 -7.53 -3.13
C ASN A 49 25.25 -6.27 -3.34
N MET A 50 24.71 -5.34 -4.13
CA MET A 50 25.38 -4.10 -4.53
C MET A 50 25.34 -3.07 -3.41
N CYS A 51 26.36 -2.21 -3.33
CA CYS A 51 26.21 -0.94 -2.63
C CYS A 51 25.49 0.08 -3.53
N ALA A 52 24.86 1.10 -2.93
CA ALA A 52 24.04 2.08 -3.65
C ALA A 52 24.81 2.85 -4.74
N SER A 53 26.09 3.16 -4.51
CA SER A 53 26.93 3.86 -5.47
C SER A 53 27.31 3.00 -6.68
N TYR A 54 27.50 1.70 -6.49
CA TYR A 54 27.71 0.75 -7.59
C TYR A 54 26.42 0.54 -8.38
N TYR A 55 25.28 0.33 -7.69
CA TYR A 55 23.97 0.26 -8.34
C TYR A 55 23.69 1.52 -9.17
N SER A 56 23.97 2.72 -8.64
CA SER A 56 23.77 3.97 -9.36
C SER A 56 24.59 4.05 -10.65
N GLN A 57 25.80 3.48 -10.68
CA GLN A 57 26.61 3.39 -11.91
C GLN A 57 26.01 2.42 -12.91
N GLU A 58 25.59 1.23 -12.46
CA GLU A 58 24.94 0.25 -13.32
C GLU A 58 23.59 0.77 -13.83
N TYR A 59 22.75 1.40 -13.00
CA TYR A 59 21.50 2.01 -13.45
C TYR A 59 21.75 2.99 -14.58
N LYS A 60 22.69 3.94 -14.44
CA LYS A 60 23.03 4.90 -15.51
C LYS A 60 23.39 4.20 -16.82
N LYS A 61 24.22 3.16 -16.72
CA LYS A 61 24.65 2.34 -17.86
C LYS A 61 23.46 1.65 -18.53
N TYR A 62 22.58 0.99 -17.78
CA TYR A 62 21.43 0.28 -18.34
C TYR A 62 20.34 1.23 -18.85
N ALA A 63 19.97 2.25 -18.07
CA ALA A 63 18.94 3.23 -18.41
C ALA A 63 19.23 4.02 -19.70
N THR A 64 20.51 4.20 -20.04
CA THR A 64 20.95 4.82 -21.31
C THR A 64 20.47 4.05 -22.54
N TYR A 65 20.35 2.72 -22.45
CA TYR A 65 19.96 1.86 -23.57
C TYR A 65 18.49 1.43 -23.53
N VAL A 66 17.77 1.77 -22.47
CA VAL A 66 16.30 1.68 -22.42
C VAL A 66 15.73 2.84 -23.26
N ARG A 67 15.58 2.59 -24.57
CA ARG A 67 15.15 3.58 -25.57
C ARG A 67 13.64 3.54 -25.80
N GLU A 68 13.11 4.68 -26.19
CA GLU A 68 11.71 4.82 -26.60
C GLU A 68 11.59 4.60 -28.11
N TYR A 69 10.72 3.66 -28.52
CA TYR A 69 10.47 3.32 -29.93
C TYR A 69 9.03 3.66 -30.33
N GLY A 70 8.83 4.08 -31.59
CA GLY A 70 7.48 4.21 -32.17
C GLY A 70 6.52 5.13 -31.40
N GLY A 71 7.03 6.10 -30.63
CA GLY A 71 6.23 6.97 -29.76
C GLY A 71 5.86 6.38 -28.39
N ASN A 72 6.28 5.15 -28.06
CA ASN A 72 6.11 4.57 -26.74
C ASN A 72 6.96 5.33 -25.71
N LYS A 73 6.31 5.85 -24.66
CA LYS A 73 6.97 6.61 -23.58
C LYS A 73 7.18 5.72 -22.37
N LEU A 74 8.44 5.58 -21.97
CA LEU A 74 8.83 4.74 -20.84
C LEU A 74 8.93 5.58 -19.58
N PHE A 75 8.37 5.05 -18.50
CA PHE A 75 8.50 5.52 -17.14
C PHE A 75 9.53 4.61 -16.45
N LYS A 76 10.76 5.09 -16.32
CA LYS A 76 11.90 4.31 -15.85
C LYS A 76 11.96 4.33 -14.33
N ILE A 77 11.95 3.15 -13.71
CA ILE A 77 11.92 3.00 -12.25
C ILE A 77 13.31 2.52 -11.79
N ALA A 78 13.94 3.30 -10.92
CA ALA A 78 15.16 2.89 -10.22
C ALA A 78 14.80 2.03 -8.99
N CYS A 79 15.55 0.95 -8.78
CA CYS A 79 15.56 0.16 -7.55
C CYS A 79 15.94 1.07 -6.39
N GLY A 80 14.96 1.37 -5.55
CA GLY A 80 15.19 2.11 -4.32
C GLY A 80 15.40 1.19 -3.13
N ALA A 81 15.04 1.73 -1.96
CA ALA A 81 15.42 1.16 -0.69
C ALA A 81 14.53 -0.02 -0.31
N GLY A 82 15.17 -1.13 0.08
CA GLY A 82 14.54 -2.15 0.92
C GLY A 82 14.47 -1.67 2.36
N VAL A 83 13.27 -1.68 2.92
CA VAL A 83 13.00 -1.16 4.26
C VAL A 83 12.64 -2.30 5.21
N GLY A 84 13.43 -2.42 6.28
CA GLY A 84 13.14 -3.29 7.42
C GLY A 84 12.38 -2.58 8.54
N ASN A 85 11.84 -3.37 9.48
CA ASN A 85 11.00 -2.89 10.59
C ASN A 85 11.72 -2.10 11.71
N THR A 86 12.97 -1.64 11.49
CA THR A 86 13.73 -0.87 12.49
C THR A 86 14.16 0.48 11.93
N ILE A 87 14.45 1.48 12.78
CA ILE A 87 14.92 2.81 12.33
C ILE A 87 16.22 2.69 11.52
N ASN A 88 17.14 1.82 11.92
CA ASN A 88 18.37 1.55 11.16
C ASN A 88 18.09 0.70 9.90
N GLY A 89 16.90 0.12 9.78
CA GLY A 89 16.42 -0.65 8.63
C GLY A 89 15.73 0.18 7.56
N LEU A 90 15.58 1.51 7.73
CA LEU A 90 14.98 2.39 6.72
C LEU A 90 15.86 2.59 5.47
N ASN A 91 17.14 2.22 5.53
CA ASN A 91 18.06 2.27 4.40
C ASN A 91 18.05 3.63 3.66
N LEU A 92 18.03 4.71 4.44
CA LEU A 92 17.96 6.08 3.95
C LEU A 92 19.19 6.47 3.12
N ASP A 93 20.36 5.89 3.45
CA ASP A 93 21.60 6.11 2.71
C ASP A 93 21.51 5.61 1.26
N TRP A 94 20.78 4.51 0.99
CA TRP A 94 20.49 4.07 -0.38
C TRP A 94 19.70 5.12 -1.14
N THR A 95 18.71 5.74 -0.48
CA THR A 95 17.89 6.80 -1.09
C THR A 95 18.71 8.03 -1.39
N GLU A 96 19.54 8.47 -0.44
CA GLU A 96 20.43 9.61 -0.60
C GLU A 96 21.38 9.39 -1.79
N GLU A 97 22.06 8.24 -1.85
CA GLU A 97 23.05 7.95 -2.88
C GLU A 97 22.41 7.77 -4.28
N VAL A 98 21.30 7.03 -4.36
CA VAL A 98 20.59 6.84 -5.64
C VAL A 98 20.01 8.16 -6.12
N MET A 99 19.28 8.91 -5.29
CA MET A 99 18.68 10.17 -5.72
C MET A 99 19.73 11.19 -6.17
N LYS A 100 20.85 11.29 -5.47
CA LYS A 100 21.97 12.15 -5.85
C LYS A 100 22.52 11.85 -7.24
N ASN A 101 22.59 10.57 -7.61
CA ASN A 101 23.27 10.13 -8.83
C ASN A 101 22.34 9.81 -10.00
N VAL A 102 21.08 9.51 -9.74
CA VAL A 102 20.16 8.87 -10.69
C VAL A 102 18.90 9.70 -10.96
N SER A 103 18.52 10.64 -10.08
CA SER A 103 17.23 11.33 -10.17
C SER A 103 16.92 11.84 -11.58
N HIS A 104 17.85 12.56 -12.21
CA HIS A 104 17.75 13.12 -13.56
C HIS A 104 17.54 12.11 -14.72
N LEU A 105 17.66 10.80 -14.47
CA LEU A 105 17.47 9.73 -15.46
C LEU A 105 16.29 8.80 -15.15
N ALA A 106 15.69 8.93 -13.97
CA ALA A 106 14.58 8.12 -13.51
C ALA A 106 13.29 8.93 -13.46
N ASP A 107 12.16 8.25 -13.64
CA ASP A 107 10.81 8.79 -13.43
C ASP A 107 10.19 8.25 -12.13
N GLY A 108 10.63 7.06 -11.70
CA GLY A 108 10.23 6.44 -10.45
C GLY A 108 11.40 5.97 -9.61
N TYR A 109 11.17 5.89 -8.31
CA TYR A 109 12.09 5.33 -7.32
C TYR A 109 11.31 4.33 -6.47
N SER A 110 11.75 3.07 -6.46
CA SER A 110 11.03 2.00 -5.78
C SER A 110 11.20 2.02 -4.26
N LEU A 111 10.23 1.50 -3.51
CA LEU A 111 10.33 1.27 -2.07
C LEU A 111 9.68 -0.06 -1.73
N HIS A 112 10.42 -0.89 -1.00
CA HIS A 112 9.96 -2.23 -0.60
C HIS A 112 9.81 -2.27 0.92
N TYR A 113 8.62 -2.63 1.42
CA TYR A 113 8.38 -2.77 2.86
C TYR A 113 7.34 -3.85 3.15
N TYR A 114 7.76 -4.88 3.86
CA TYR A 114 6.91 -5.97 4.30
C TYR A 114 6.48 -5.81 5.76
N THR A 115 5.18 -6.01 6.00
CA THR A 115 4.61 -6.09 7.34
C THR A 115 4.86 -7.49 7.90
N VAL A 116 5.95 -7.63 8.66
CA VAL A 116 6.32 -8.86 9.38
C VAL A 116 5.96 -8.69 10.86
N PRO A 117 5.03 -9.47 11.43
CA PRO A 117 4.57 -9.30 12.81
C PRO A 117 5.70 -9.36 13.83
N SER A 118 6.55 -10.39 13.73
CA SER A 118 7.68 -10.56 14.63
C SER A 118 8.89 -9.69 14.24
N ASN A 119 9.91 -9.71 15.09
CA ASN A 119 11.22 -9.09 14.83
C ASN A 119 12.28 -10.11 14.39
N SER A 120 11.88 -11.35 14.08
CA SER A 120 12.76 -12.41 13.60
C SER A 120 12.30 -12.84 12.21
N TRP A 121 13.24 -12.80 11.26
CA TRP A 121 12.96 -13.28 9.90
C TRP A 121 12.78 -14.79 9.85
N GLU A 122 13.39 -15.51 10.80
CA GLU A 122 13.34 -16.96 10.94
C GLU A 122 12.02 -17.45 11.54
N CYS A 123 11.29 -16.58 12.25
CA CYS A 123 10.02 -16.89 12.89
C CYS A 123 9.10 -15.66 12.77
N LYS A 124 8.40 -15.50 11.65
CA LYS A 124 7.63 -14.30 11.31
C LYS A 124 6.29 -14.24 12.05
N GLY A 125 5.78 -15.40 12.46
CA GLY A 125 4.46 -15.58 13.04
C GLY A 125 3.47 -16.21 12.06
N SER A 126 2.39 -16.76 12.60
CA SER A 126 1.38 -17.49 11.84
C SER A 126 0.41 -16.57 11.10
N ALA A 127 -0.04 -17.03 9.93
CA ALA A 127 -1.11 -16.39 9.18
C ALA A 127 -2.49 -16.54 9.84
N THR A 128 -2.72 -17.60 10.64
CA THR A 128 -4.06 -17.95 11.18
C THR A 128 -4.11 -18.12 12.70
N ASP A 129 -3.02 -18.58 13.31
CA ASP A 129 -2.95 -18.85 14.75
C ASP A 129 -2.05 -17.81 15.42
N PHE A 130 -2.63 -16.67 15.75
CA PHE A 130 -1.90 -15.54 16.28
C PHE A 130 -2.66 -14.88 17.44
N THR A 131 -1.88 -14.31 18.34
CA THR A 131 -2.34 -13.60 19.53
C THR A 131 -2.91 -12.23 19.20
N LEU A 132 -3.58 -11.63 20.18
CA LEU A 132 -4.05 -10.25 20.06
C LEU A 132 -2.89 -9.23 19.99
N ASP A 133 -1.75 -9.53 20.65
CA ASP A 133 -0.53 -8.73 20.51
C ASP A 133 -0.02 -8.75 19.06
N GLU A 134 0.00 -9.93 18.43
CA GLU A 134 0.37 -10.10 17.02
C GLU A 134 -0.61 -9.43 16.06
N TYR A 135 -1.90 -9.37 16.39
CA TYR A 135 -2.87 -8.60 15.62
C TYR A 135 -2.50 -7.11 15.61
N TYR A 136 -2.36 -6.49 16.79
CA TYR A 136 -2.12 -5.06 16.87
C TYR A 136 -0.73 -4.63 16.40
N ILE A 137 0.31 -5.44 16.66
CA ILE A 137 1.65 -5.13 16.14
C ILE A 137 1.70 -5.17 14.62
N THR A 138 0.94 -6.08 13.99
CA THR A 138 0.82 -6.16 12.53
C THR A 138 0.19 -4.89 11.96
N LEU A 139 -0.90 -4.40 12.56
CA LEU A 139 -1.55 -3.16 12.10
C LEU A 139 -0.65 -1.94 12.30
N ARG A 140 0.07 -1.84 13.44
CA ARG A 140 1.03 -0.74 13.67
C ARG A 140 2.16 -0.75 12.63
N LYS A 141 2.72 -1.92 12.34
CA LYS A 141 3.73 -2.10 11.28
C LYS A 141 3.19 -1.72 9.92
N ALA A 142 1.96 -2.08 9.56
CA ALA A 142 1.34 -1.61 8.32
C ALA A 142 1.22 -0.07 8.26
N THR A 143 0.88 0.59 9.37
CA THR A 143 0.79 2.06 9.42
C THR A 143 2.15 2.78 9.37
N TRP A 144 3.25 2.06 9.62
CA TRP A 144 4.61 2.61 9.56
C TRP A 144 5.00 3.07 8.14
N ILE A 145 4.29 2.59 7.11
CA ILE A 145 4.41 3.07 5.73
C ILE A 145 4.31 4.61 5.64
N ASP A 146 3.47 5.25 6.47
CA ASP A 146 3.32 6.72 6.49
C ASP A 146 4.66 7.40 6.82
N GLU A 147 5.43 6.85 7.77
CA GLU A 147 6.73 7.39 8.15
C GLU A 147 7.85 7.02 7.18
N ILE A 148 7.79 5.83 6.58
CA ILE A 148 8.69 5.44 5.49
C ILE A 148 8.56 6.47 4.35
N ILE A 149 7.36 6.69 3.82
CA ILE A 149 7.12 7.61 2.72
C ILE A 149 7.63 9.01 3.06
N LYS A 150 7.28 9.57 4.23
CA LYS A 150 7.72 10.91 4.64
C LYS A 150 9.24 11.04 4.68
N ARG A 151 9.95 10.08 5.26
CA ARG A 151 11.41 10.13 5.43
C ARG A 151 12.14 10.01 4.09
N HIS A 152 11.71 9.08 3.24
CA HIS A 152 12.29 8.93 1.89
C HIS A 152 11.96 10.14 1.01
N ALA A 153 10.73 10.62 1.01
CA ALA A 153 10.31 11.82 0.28
C ALA A 153 11.11 13.07 0.68
N ALA A 154 11.40 13.23 1.98
CA ALA A 154 12.22 14.34 2.49
C ALA A 154 13.65 14.31 1.93
N ILE A 155 14.24 13.13 1.74
CA ILE A 155 15.55 12.96 1.11
C ILE A 155 15.45 13.23 -0.39
N MET A 156 14.46 12.64 -1.08
CA MET A 156 14.23 12.85 -2.51
C MET A 156 14.13 14.34 -2.85
N LYS A 157 13.41 15.13 -2.02
CA LYS A 157 13.24 16.58 -2.20
C LYS A 157 14.56 17.36 -2.26
N LYS A 158 15.64 16.89 -1.62
CA LYS A 158 16.97 17.54 -1.69
C LYS A 158 17.55 17.54 -3.11
N TYR A 159 17.15 16.56 -3.93
CA TYR A 159 17.68 16.30 -5.26
C TYR A 159 16.66 16.51 -6.38
N ASP A 160 15.38 16.65 -6.03
CA ASP A 160 14.24 16.81 -6.94
C ASP A 160 13.12 17.59 -6.24
N GLU A 161 13.29 18.90 -6.11
CA GLU A 161 12.35 19.78 -5.39
C GLU A 161 10.96 19.81 -6.05
N GLU A 162 10.89 19.62 -7.37
CA GLU A 162 9.66 19.60 -8.16
C GLU A 162 8.89 18.26 -8.06
N LYS A 163 9.43 17.27 -7.33
CA LYS A 163 8.85 15.92 -7.18
C LYS A 163 8.54 15.24 -8.53
N ARG A 164 9.45 15.36 -9.50
CA ARG A 164 9.34 14.70 -10.82
C ARG A 164 9.48 13.18 -10.67
N VAL A 165 10.44 12.72 -9.87
CA VAL A 165 10.63 11.31 -9.54
C VAL A 165 9.58 10.91 -8.52
N LYS A 166 8.72 9.96 -8.88
CA LYS A 166 7.66 9.46 -8.01
C LYS A 166 8.11 8.28 -7.18
N ILE A 167 7.50 8.09 -6.02
CA ILE A 167 7.65 6.87 -5.22
C ILE A 167 6.77 5.79 -5.85
N ILE A 168 7.37 4.62 -6.05
CA ILE A 168 6.73 3.39 -6.51
C ILE A 168 6.85 2.37 -5.38
N PHE A 169 5.78 2.09 -4.66
CA PHE A 169 5.79 1.14 -3.54
C PHE A 169 5.48 -0.27 -4.07
N ASP A 170 6.39 -0.82 -4.88
CA ASP A 170 6.17 -2.00 -5.74
C ASP A 170 6.36 -3.36 -5.03
N GLU A 171 6.72 -3.37 -3.75
CA GLU A 171 6.62 -4.55 -2.89
C GLU A 171 6.13 -4.16 -1.49
N TRP A 172 4.91 -4.59 -1.16
CA TRP A 172 4.36 -4.44 0.18
C TRP A 172 3.34 -5.52 0.53
N GLY A 173 2.99 -5.58 1.81
CA GLY A 173 1.99 -6.50 2.34
C GLY A 173 2.52 -7.34 3.48
N THR A 174 1.71 -8.28 3.96
CA THR A 174 2.03 -9.15 5.07
C THR A 174 2.91 -10.32 4.62
N TRP A 175 3.91 -10.64 5.46
CA TRP A 175 4.75 -11.82 5.25
C TRP A 175 4.82 -12.62 6.55
N TYR A 176 4.24 -13.82 6.49
CA TYR A 176 4.14 -14.77 7.60
C TYR A 176 5.03 -16.00 7.36
N ASP A 177 5.10 -16.87 8.35
CA ASP A 177 5.61 -18.21 8.12
C ASP A 177 4.66 -18.96 7.19
N VAL A 178 5.21 -19.80 6.30
CA VAL A 178 4.43 -20.52 5.31
C VAL A 178 3.48 -21.51 5.99
N LEU A 179 2.39 -21.87 5.30
CA LEU A 179 1.47 -22.90 5.78
C LEU A 179 2.24 -24.18 6.13
N GLU A 180 1.99 -24.75 7.31
CA GLU A 180 2.66 -25.96 7.76
C GLU A 180 2.52 -27.09 6.73
N GLY A 181 3.63 -27.76 6.43
CA GLY A 181 3.68 -28.82 5.42
C GLY A 181 3.81 -28.34 3.96
N SER A 182 3.74 -27.03 3.69
CA SER A 182 4.05 -26.48 2.37
C SER A 182 5.56 -26.29 2.15
N ASN A 183 5.97 -26.09 0.89
CA ASN A 183 7.37 -25.78 0.57
C ASN A 183 7.68 -24.33 0.98
N PRO A 184 8.68 -24.07 1.84
CA PRO A 184 9.05 -22.71 2.26
C PRO A 184 9.37 -21.76 1.10
N GLY A 185 9.93 -22.28 -0.01
CA GLY A 185 10.26 -21.48 -1.18
C GLY A 185 9.04 -21.02 -2.00
N PHE A 186 7.84 -21.54 -1.71
CA PHE A 186 6.61 -21.13 -2.39
C PHE A 186 5.91 -19.95 -1.71
N LEU A 187 6.29 -19.62 -0.47
CA LEU A 187 5.74 -18.47 0.27
C LEU A 187 4.20 -18.49 0.38
N PHE A 188 3.62 -19.69 0.42
CA PHE A 188 2.18 -19.86 0.55
C PHE A 188 1.74 -19.59 2.00
N GLN A 189 0.86 -18.63 2.20
CA GLN A 189 0.26 -18.28 3.50
C GLN A 189 -1.25 -18.04 3.33
N GLN A 190 -2.01 -18.20 4.41
CA GLN A 190 -3.43 -17.85 4.44
C GLN A 190 -3.64 -16.33 4.53
N ASN A 191 -4.87 -15.86 4.33
CA ASN A 191 -5.26 -14.45 4.37
C ASN A 191 -6.54 -14.25 5.20
N THR A 192 -6.49 -13.38 6.21
CA THR A 192 -7.50 -13.18 7.26
C THR A 192 -8.06 -11.75 7.28
N MET A 193 -9.03 -11.46 8.15
CA MET A 193 -9.48 -10.09 8.42
C MET A 193 -8.36 -9.15 8.89
N ARG A 194 -7.30 -9.65 9.55
CA ARG A 194 -6.08 -8.87 9.84
C ARG A 194 -5.44 -8.36 8.56
N ASP A 195 -5.34 -9.21 7.53
CA ASP A 195 -4.77 -8.87 6.23
C ASP A 195 -5.64 -7.87 5.46
N ALA A 196 -6.97 -7.96 5.59
CA ALA A 196 -7.88 -6.95 5.06
C ALA A 196 -7.61 -5.56 5.68
N LEU A 197 -7.44 -5.49 7.00
CA LEU A 197 -7.11 -4.23 7.66
C LEU A 197 -5.73 -3.71 7.26
N VAL A 198 -4.71 -4.58 7.15
CA VAL A 198 -3.40 -4.16 6.62
C VAL A 198 -3.55 -3.53 5.24
N ALA A 199 -4.27 -4.18 4.32
CA ALA A 199 -4.49 -3.65 2.98
C ALA A 199 -5.20 -2.28 3.01
N SER A 200 -6.26 -2.14 3.81
CA SER A 200 -6.99 -0.88 3.93
C SER A 200 -6.11 0.24 4.49
N LEU A 201 -5.39 -0.01 5.58
CA LEU A 201 -4.55 0.99 6.23
C LEU A 201 -3.43 1.46 5.30
N SER A 202 -2.80 0.54 4.57
CA SER A 202 -1.77 0.89 3.59
C SER A 202 -2.33 1.69 2.42
N LEU A 203 -3.50 1.32 1.88
CA LEU A 203 -4.16 2.05 0.79
C LEU A 203 -4.61 3.46 1.22
N ASP A 204 -5.11 3.63 2.44
CA ASP A 204 -5.41 4.95 3.01
C ASP A 204 -4.16 5.85 3.01
N ILE A 205 -3.02 5.29 3.43
CA ILE A 205 -1.74 6.00 3.47
C ILE A 205 -1.23 6.32 2.05
N PHE A 206 -1.32 5.39 1.10
CA PHE A 206 -0.93 5.68 -0.28
C PHE A 206 -1.78 6.79 -0.89
N ASN A 207 -3.10 6.77 -0.67
CA ASN A 207 -3.98 7.84 -1.10
C ASN A 207 -3.60 9.18 -0.45
N LYS A 208 -3.30 9.20 0.85
CA LYS A 208 -2.87 10.41 1.57
C LYS A 208 -1.58 11.02 1.01
N HIS A 209 -0.68 10.19 0.46
CA HIS A 209 0.57 10.62 -0.17
C HIS A 209 0.52 10.58 -1.71
N SER A 210 -0.67 10.70 -2.31
CA SER A 210 -0.85 10.62 -3.77
C SER A 210 -0.14 11.73 -4.56
N ASP A 211 0.39 12.75 -3.88
CA ASP A 211 1.22 13.79 -4.49
C ASP A 211 2.61 13.28 -4.90
N ILE A 212 3.12 12.24 -4.21
CA ILE A 212 4.43 11.65 -4.47
C ILE A 212 4.39 10.14 -4.72
N VAL A 213 3.50 9.38 -4.09
CA VAL A 213 3.28 7.95 -4.36
C VAL A 213 2.41 7.84 -5.61
N HIS A 214 2.99 7.31 -6.68
CA HIS A 214 2.31 7.19 -7.98
C HIS A 214 1.82 5.76 -8.27
N MET A 215 2.43 4.77 -7.63
CA MET A 215 2.13 3.36 -7.84
C MET A 215 2.43 2.57 -6.57
N ALA A 216 1.66 1.53 -6.33
CA ALA A 216 1.98 0.51 -5.34
C ALA A 216 1.56 -0.88 -5.84
N ASN A 217 2.31 -1.93 -5.49
CA ASN A 217 2.06 -3.30 -5.93
C ASN A 217 2.15 -4.25 -4.73
N ILE A 218 1.02 -4.84 -4.36
CA ILE A 218 0.97 -5.78 -3.24
C ILE A 218 1.65 -7.10 -3.64
N ALA A 219 2.41 -7.66 -2.71
CA ALA A 219 3.11 -8.91 -2.87
C ALA A 219 2.27 -10.08 -2.28
N GLN A 220 1.80 -11.03 -3.07
CA GLN A 220 1.71 -11.06 -4.54
C GLN A 220 0.27 -11.32 -4.99
N ILE A 221 0.03 -11.66 -6.25
CA ILE A 221 -1.34 -11.72 -6.79
C ILE A 221 -2.05 -13.03 -6.41
N VAL A 222 -1.42 -14.19 -6.65
CA VAL A 222 -2.04 -15.52 -6.50
C VAL A 222 -1.11 -16.48 -5.75
N ASN A 223 -1.62 -17.15 -4.72
CA ASN A 223 -0.96 -18.20 -3.91
C ASN A 223 0.35 -17.82 -3.18
N VAL A 224 0.79 -16.57 -3.25
CA VAL A 224 2.08 -16.13 -2.73
C VAL A 224 1.88 -14.89 -1.85
N LEU A 225 2.38 -14.94 -0.62
CA LEU A 225 2.32 -13.85 0.36
C LEU A 225 0.88 -13.34 0.58
N GLN A 226 0.64 -12.03 0.63
CA GLN A 226 -0.67 -11.44 0.87
C GLN A 226 -1.55 -11.43 -0.39
N SER A 227 -1.83 -12.63 -0.90
CA SER A 227 -2.57 -12.82 -2.14
C SER A 227 -4.01 -12.35 -2.10
N VAL A 228 -4.48 -11.81 -3.24
CA VAL A 228 -5.91 -11.54 -3.47
C VAL A 228 -6.67 -12.83 -3.81
N ILE A 229 -6.01 -13.82 -4.39
CA ILE A 229 -6.65 -15.07 -4.82
C ILE A 229 -5.83 -16.27 -4.34
N LEU A 230 -6.50 -17.31 -3.86
CA LEU A 230 -5.92 -18.63 -3.63
C LEU A 230 -6.57 -19.67 -4.56
N THR A 231 -5.77 -20.62 -5.04
CA THR A 231 -6.22 -21.69 -5.94
C THR A 231 -5.72 -23.06 -5.52
N GLU A 232 -6.56 -24.07 -5.65
CA GLU A 232 -6.21 -25.49 -5.50
C GLU A 232 -6.84 -26.28 -6.65
N GLY A 233 -6.05 -26.67 -7.65
CA GLY A 233 -6.56 -27.31 -8.86
C GLY A 233 -7.56 -26.39 -9.59
N ASP A 234 -8.82 -26.83 -9.69
CA ASP A 234 -9.92 -26.09 -10.29
C ASP A 234 -10.67 -25.17 -9.29
N LYS A 235 -10.30 -25.21 -8.01
CA LYS A 235 -10.92 -24.39 -6.97
C LYS A 235 -10.27 -23.01 -6.90
N ILE A 236 -11.11 -22.00 -6.70
CA ILE A 236 -10.73 -20.62 -6.42
C ILE A 236 -11.38 -20.13 -5.12
N VAL A 237 -10.64 -19.30 -4.39
CA VAL A 237 -11.08 -18.56 -3.19
C VAL A 237 -10.63 -17.10 -3.32
N LEU A 238 -11.55 -16.19 -3.03
CA LEU A 238 -11.27 -14.75 -2.93
C LEU A 238 -10.91 -14.45 -1.48
N THR A 239 -9.77 -13.81 -1.26
CA THR A 239 -9.30 -13.53 0.10
C THR A 239 -9.97 -12.29 0.69
N PRO A 240 -9.93 -12.10 2.01
CA PRO A 240 -10.26 -10.81 2.64
C PRO A 240 -9.56 -9.62 1.97
N THR A 241 -8.28 -9.74 1.61
CA THR A 241 -7.55 -8.71 0.85
C THR A 241 -8.19 -8.40 -0.51
N TYR A 242 -8.67 -9.39 -1.28
CA TYR A 242 -9.40 -9.13 -2.53
C TYR A 242 -10.61 -8.22 -2.32
N HIS A 243 -11.38 -8.47 -1.26
CA HIS A 243 -12.56 -7.69 -0.97
C HIS A 243 -12.23 -6.23 -0.62
N VAL A 244 -11.06 -5.98 -0.01
CA VAL A 244 -10.57 -4.62 0.21
C VAL A 244 -10.20 -3.94 -1.10
N PHE A 245 -9.46 -4.59 -2.00
CA PHE A 245 -9.19 -4.01 -3.34
C PHE A 245 -10.48 -3.69 -4.10
N LYS A 246 -11.52 -4.51 -3.94
CA LYS A 246 -12.85 -4.24 -4.50
C LYS A 246 -13.51 -3.01 -3.86
N LEU A 247 -13.47 -2.86 -2.54
CA LEU A 247 -14.00 -1.67 -1.85
C LEU A 247 -13.31 -0.37 -2.27
N TYR A 248 -12.02 -0.45 -2.60
CA TYR A 248 -11.18 0.69 -2.98
C TYR A 248 -11.22 1.02 -4.48
N GLN A 249 -11.90 0.22 -5.31
CA GLN A 249 -11.87 0.37 -6.77
C GLN A 249 -12.30 1.78 -7.21
N GLU A 250 -13.27 2.39 -6.54
CA GLU A 250 -13.78 3.71 -6.91
C GLU A 250 -12.82 4.87 -6.57
N HIS A 251 -11.77 4.61 -5.77
CA HIS A 251 -10.70 5.60 -5.53
C HIS A 251 -9.72 5.69 -6.72
N GLN A 252 -9.74 4.73 -7.66
CA GLN A 252 -8.84 4.74 -8.82
C GLN A 252 -9.11 5.97 -9.71
N GLU A 253 -8.05 6.72 -10.03
CA GLU A 253 -8.09 7.96 -10.81
C GLU A 253 -8.98 9.08 -10.20
N ALA A 254 -9.42 8.93 -8.94
CA ALA A 254 -10.17 9.96 -8.24
C ALA A 254 -9.25 11.02 -7.64
N THR A 255 -9.78 12.22 -7.40
CA THR A 255 -9.07 13.29 -6.70
C THR A 255 -9.21 13.10 -5.19
N LEU A 256 -8.08 13.04 -4.47
CA LEU A 256 -8.08 13.02 -3.00
C LEU A 256 -8.81 14.26 -2.45
N LEU A 257 -9.71 14.05 -1.49
CA LEU A 257 -10.33 15.12 -0.72
C LEU A 257 -9.53 15.37 0.54
N GLU A 258 -9.29 16.64 0.87
CA GLU A 258 -8.70 17.00 2.16
C GLU A 258 -9.66 16.62 3.30
N SER A 259 -9.18 15.80 4.22
CA SER A 259 -9.93 15.34 5.38
C SER A 259 -9.00 15.20 6.59
N PHE A 260 -9.59 15.32 7.78
CA PHE A 260 -8.89 15.11 9.04
C PHE A 260 -9.78 14.32 9.99
N GLN A 261 -9.15 13.63 10.94
CA GLN A 261 -9.85 12.85 11.94
C GLN A 261 -9.31 13.16 13.34
N THR A 262 -10.20 13.08 14.32
CA THR A 262 -9.88 13.07 15.75
C THR A 262 -10.47 11.79 16.31
N VAL A 263 -9.61 10.83 16.65
CA VAL A 263 -10.01 9.48 17.03
C VAL A 263 -9.21 9.04 18.25
N ASP A 264 -9.74 8.10 19.02
CA ASP A 264 -8.98 7.54 20.13
C ASP A 264 -7.82 6.68 19.60
N LYS A 265 -6.81 6.48 20.45
CA LYS A 265 -5.66 5.64 20.13
C LYS A 265 -5.81 4.27 20.79
N VAL A 266 -5.51 3.22 20.04
CA VAL A 266 -5.34 1.87 20.58
C VAL A 266 -3.90 1.71 21.06
N THR A 267 -3.72 1.52 22.36
CA THR A 267 -2.42 1.34 23.03
C THR A 267 -2.20 -0.10 23.49
N TYR A 268 -2.98 -1.05 23.00
CA TYR A 268 -2.84 -2.46 23.35
C TYR A 268 -1.45 -2.99 22.95
N GLY A 269 -0.78 -3.68 23.87
CA GLY A 269 0.58 -4.20 23.68
C GLY A 269 1.66 -3.12 23.67
N ILE A 270 1.35 -1.87 24.07
CA ILE A 270 2.33 -0.79 24.25
C ILE A 270 2.58 -0.59 25.74
N GLU A 271 3.84 -0.59 26.18
CA GLU A 271 4.18 -0.19 27.54
C GLU A 271 3.82 1.29 27.75
N THR A 272 3.11 1.60 28.85
CA THR A 272 2.49 2.91 29.14
C THR A 272 3.43 4.13 29.21
N ASN A 273 4.73 3.94 28.97
CA ASN A 273 5.75 4.99 29.05
C ASN A 273 6.01 5.72 27.71
N LEU A 274 5.33 5.31 26.63
CA LEU A 274 5.50 5.86 25.27
C LEU A 274 4.73 7.16 24.97
N ALA A 275 4.30 7.89 25.99
CA ALA A 275 3.71 9.21 25.80
C ALA A 275 4.80 10.22 25.40
N THR A 276 5.05 10.39 24.10
CA THR A 276 5.91 11.48 23.62
C THR A 276 5.19 12.81 23.84
N ASP A 277 5.80 13.74 24.57
CA ASP A 277 5.35 15.13 24.60
C ASP A 277 5.73 15.87 23.31
N ASP A 278 6.55 15.22 22.47
CA ASP A 278 6.97 15.69 21.16
C ASP A 278 5.86 15.42 20.14
N LYS A 279 5.08 16.46 19.84
CA LYS A 279 4.06 16.46 18.79
C LYS A 279 4.65 16.37 17.38
N SER A 280 5.97 16.36 17.23
CA SER A 280 6.62 16.20 15.93
C SER A 280 6.94 14.74 15.66
N ILE A 281 5.95 14.04 15.11
CA ILE A 281 6.11 12.75 14.41
C ILE A 281 7.16 12.85 13.26
N PHE A 282 7.61 14.07 12.93
CA PHE A 282 8.61 14.41 11.92
C PHE A 282 10.06 14.43 12.40
N ASN A 283 10.35 14.16 13.68
CA ASN A 283 11.75 14.05 14.12
C ASN A 283 12.28 12.63 13.81
N PRO A 284 13.26 12.46 12.90
CA PRO A 284 13.83 11.14 12.63
C PRO A 284 14.55 10.52 13.84
N ASN A 285 14.89 11.35 14.84
CA ASN A 285 15.42 11.00 16.14
C ASN A 285 14.37 11.10 17.25
N ALA A 286 13.08 11.09 16.91
CA ALA A 286 12.02 11.10 17.91
C ALA A 286 12.21 9.91 18.86
N ILE A 287 12.22 10.23 20.14
CA ILE A 287 12.45 9.30 21.24
C ILE A 287 11.26 9.37 22.19
N ASP A 288 10.99 8.27 22.88
CA ASP A 288 10.07 8.25 24.01
C ASP A 288 10.64 8.99 25.23
N ARG A 289 9.87 9.06 26.32
CA ARG A 289 10.30 9.71 27.58
C ARG A 289 11.53 9.06 28.22
N ASN A 290 11.95 7.89 27.76
CA ASN A 290 13.10 7.13 28.21
C ASN A 290 14.27 7.15 27.21
N ASN A 291 14.24 8.02 26.19
CA ASN A 291 15.27 8.13 25.16
C ASN A 291 15.31 6.91 24.19
N THR A 292 14.22 6.15 24.07
CA THR A 292 14.05 5.02 23.15
C THR A 292 13.54 5.51 21.80
N PRO A 293 14.17 5.16 20.66
CA PRO A 293 13.71 5.62 19.35
C PRO A 293 12.28 5.14 19.00
N LEU A 294 11.48 6.00 18.37
CA LEU A 294 10.15 5.64 17.87
C LEU A 294 10.23 4.61 16.74
N THR A 295 9.77 3.40 17.00
CA THR A 295 9.65 2.31 16.02
C THR A 295 8.20 2.06 15.65
N ALA A 296 8.00 1.29 14.57
CA ALA A 296 6.69 0.77 14.20
C ALA A 296 5.97 0.04 15.37
N GLU A 297 6.73 -0.52 16.31
CA GLU A 297 6.18 -1.34 17.40
C GLU A 297 5.52 -0.52 18.49
N ASN A 298 6.00 0.71 18.66
CA ASN A 298 5.80 1.55 19.83
C ASN A 298 4.93 2.78 19.55
N LEU A 299 4.46 2.95 18.31
CA LEU A 299 3.52 4.01 17.95
C LEU A 299 2.07 3.62 18.25
N PRO A 300 1.28 4.48 18.92
CA PRO A 300 -0.14 4.24 19.10
C PRO A 300 -0.88 4.14 17.76
N LEU A 301 -1.74 3.13 17.62
CA LEU A 301 -2.57 2.94 16.44
C LEU A 301 -3.83 3.80 16.53
N ASP A 302 -4.23 4.47 15.46
CA ASP A 302 -5.56 5.10 15.41
C ASP A 302 -6.65 4.02 15.39
N GLU A 303 -7.68 4.18 16.22
CA GLU A 303 -8.78 3.20 16.25
C GLU A 303 -9.61 3.18 14.96
N LEU A 304 -9.60 4.31 14.22
CA LEU A 304 -10.16 4.44 12.89
C LEU A 304 -9.10 4.95 11.90
N SER A 305 -9.15 4.45 10.67
CA SER A 305 -8.45 5.03 9.52
C SER A 305 -9.45 5.37 8.43
N HIS A 306 -9.14 6.38 7.60
CA HIS A 306 -10.01 6.74 6.50
C HIS A 306 -9.26 7.34 5.31
N THR A 307 -9.93 7.30 4.17
CA THR A 307 -9.59 8.08 2.98
C THR A 307 -10.87 8.55 2.30
N ALA A 308 -10.81 9.70 1.64
CA ALA A 308 -11.93 10.27 0.89
C ALA A 308 -11.45 10.78 -0.46
N SER A 309 -12.22 10.54 -1.52
CA SER A 309 -11.91 11.05 -2.86
C SER A 309 -13.19 11.44 -3.61
N ILE A 310 -13.02 12.18 -4.71
CA ILE A 310 -14.09 12.61 -5.60
C ILE A 310 -13.72 12.30 -7.06
N ASN A 311 -14.65 11.74 -7.83
CA ASN A 311 -14.44 11.55 -9.28
C ASN A 311 -14.92 12.77 -10.09
N GLU A 312 -14.68 12.74 -11.40
CA GLU A 312 -15.08 13.80 -12.35
C GLU A 312 -16.61 14.00 -12.43
N LEU A 313 -17.41 13.03 -11.99
CA LEU A 313 -18.87 13.12 -11.93
C LEU A 313 -19.37 13.77 -10.64
N GLY A 314 -18.47 14.16 -9.73
CA GLY A 314 -18.80 14.73 -8.43
C GLY A 314 -19.32 13.71 -7.40
N GLU A 315 -19.07 12.42 -7.62
CA GLU A 315 -19.38 11.36 -6.66
C GLU A 315 -18.23 11.27 -5.64
N ILE A 316 -18.59 11.29 -4.36
CA ILE A 316 -17.63 11.21 -3.25
C ILE A 316 -17.57 9.75 -2.78
N PHE A 317 -16.36 9.26 -2.58
CA PHE A 317 -16.08 7.94 -2.03
C PHE A 317 -15.39 8.11 -0.70
N VAL A 318 -15.89 7.46 0.34
CA VAL A 318 -15.25 7.46 1.65
C VAL A 318 -15.09 6.01 2.09
N THR A 319 -13.85 5.63 2.39
CA THR A 319 -13.55 4.35 3.02
C THR A 319 -13.08 4.59 4.45
N ILE A 320 -13.59 3.80 5.40
CA ILE A 320 -13.28 3.90 6.83
C ILE A 320 -13.05 2.50 7.39
N SER A 321 -12.00 2.34 8.19
CA SER A 321 -11.66 1.08 8.84
C SER A 321 -11.70 1.18 10.35
N ASN A 322 -12.27 0.17 11.02
CA ASN A 322 -12.23 0.00 12.48
C ASN A 322 -11.18 -1.05 12.86
N CYS A 323 -10.11 -0.58 13.52
CA CYS A 323 -8.98 -1.39 13.95
C CYS A 323 -9.23 -2.16 15.26
N CYS A 324 -10.28 -1.82 16.02
CA CYS A 324 -10.56 -2.46 17.30
C CYS A 324 -11.05 -3.90 17.12
N HIS A 325 -10.51 -4.80 17.95
CA HIS A 325 -10.80 -6.24 17.91
C HIS A 325 -12.09 -6.67 18.64
N ASP A 326 -12.69 -5.80 19.43
CA ASP A 326 -13.70 -6.15 20.44
C ASP A 326 -14.89 -5.19 20.51
N LYS A 327 -14.71 -3.92 20.13
CA LYS A 327 -15.76 -2.90 20.20
C LYS A 327 -16.15 -2.30 18.84
N PRO A 328 -17.44 -2.03 18.61
CA PRO A 328 -17.86 -1.14 17.53
C PRO A 328 -17.45 0.30 17.87
N ILE A 329 -17.26 1.13 16.85
CA ILE A 329 -16.96 2.56 16.98
C ILE A 329 -18.05 3.36 16.28
N SER A 330 -18.59 4.36 16.96
CA SER A 330 -19.53 5.31 16.35
C SER A 330 -18.85 6.65 16.13
N THR A 331 -18.96 7.19 14.93
CA THR A 331 -18.35 8.47 14.54
C THR A 331 -19.30 9.31 13.71
N ASN A 332 -19.05 10.62 13.66
CA ASN A 332 -19.76 11.56 12.79
C ASN A 332 -18.84 11.96 11.64
N MET A 333 -19.18 11.53 10.43
CA MET A 333 -18.57 12.04 9.22
C MET A 333 -19.29 13.33 8.81
N VAL A 334 -18.56 14.45 8.78
CA VAL A 334 -19.09 15.75 8.37
C VAL A 334 -18.56 16.08 6.98
N ILE A 335 -19.47 16.19 6.01
CA ILE A 335 -19.17 16.50 4.61
C ILE A 335 -19.64 17.92 4.35
N LEU A 336 -18.70 18.81 4.04
CA LEU A 336 -18.98 20.21 3.75
C LEU A 336 -19.41 20.41 2.28
N GLY A 337 -20.13 21.49 2.01
CA GLY A 337 -20.40 21.94 0.64
C GLY A 337 -21.70 21.43 0.00
N GLY A 338 -22.61 20.86 0.81
CA GLY A 338 -23.99 20.60 0.38
C GLY A 338 -24.68 19.41 1.06
N SER A 339 -25.86 19.08 0.53
CA SER A 339 -26.57 17.83 0.81
C SER A 339 -25.97 16.73 -0.06
N PHE A 340 -25.73 15.56 0.51
CA PHE A 340 -25.29 14.37 -0.22
C PHE A 340 -26.14 13.17 0.20
N GLU A 341 -26.52 12.35 -0.78
CA GLU A 341 -27.21 11.08 -0.57
C GLU A 341 -26.22 9.92 -0.62
N VAL A 342 -26.40 8.96 0.29
CA VAL A 342 -25.68 7.68 0.23
C VAL A 342 -26.34 6.84 -0.86
N VAL A 343 -25.62 6.60 -1.96
CA VAL A 343 -26.12 5.82 -3.11
C VAL A 343 -25.67 4.36 -3.08
N ALA A 344 -24.56 4.07 -2.40
CA ALA A 344 -24.12 2.72 -2.11
C ALA A 344 -23.30 2.71 -0.81
N ALA A 345 -23.40 1.63 -0.05
CA ALA A 345 -22.55 1.40 1.10
C ALA A 345 -22.34 -0.11 1.29
N GLU A 346 -21.09 -0.52 1.45
CA GLU A 346 -20.68 -1.92 1.63
C GLU A 346 -19.73 -2.04 2.81
N ILE A 347 -19.71 -3.21 3.43
CA ILE A 347 -18.85 -3.54 4.57
C ILE A 347 -18.18 -4.90 4.37
N LEU A 348 -16.92 -4.99 4.72
CA LEU A 348 -16.19 -6.22 5.03
C LEU A 348 -15.94 -6.27 6.53
N THR A 349 -16.30 -7.38 7.20
CA THR A 349 -16.08 -7.55 8.64
C THR A 349 -16.12 -9.02 9.03
N GLY A 350 -15.47 -9.36 10.13
CA GLY A 350 -15.36 -10.70 10.72
C GLY A 350 -14.52 -10.65 12.00
N ASP A 351 -14.29 -11.79 12.66
CA ASP A 351 -13.26 -11.85 13.71
C ASP A 351 -11.86 -11.65 13.11
N PHE A 352 -10.91 -11.13 13.88
CA PHE A 352 -9.61 -10.68 13.34
C PHE A 352 -8.79 -11.79 12.66
N ASN A 353 -9.01 -13.05 13.05
CA ASN A 353 -8.38 -14.24 12.46
C ASN A 353 -9.30 -15.01 11.52
N GLU A 354 -10.49 -14.49 11.20
CA GLU A 354 -11.43 -15.14 10.29
C GLU A 354 -10.91 -15.04 8.84
N TYR A 355 -11.05 -16.13 8.08
CA TYR A 355 -10.56 -16.25 6.70
C TYR A 355 -11.52 -17.08 5.83
N ASN A 356 -11.28 -17.01 4.52
CA ASN A 356 -11.90 -17.90 3.55
C ASN A 356 -10.93 -19.04 3.20
N ASP A 357 -11.47 -20.23 3.00
CA ASP A 357 -10.71 -21.38 2.47
C ASP A 357 -11.53 -22.13 1.41
N PHE A 358 -11.01 -23.25 0.92
CA PHE A 358 -11.64 -23.99 -0.17
C PHE A 358 -12.97 -24.65 0.21
N ASP A 359 -13.23 -24.87 1.50
CA ASP A 359 -14.44 -25.47 2.05
C ASP A 359 -15.45 -24.40 2.52
N ALA A 360 -14.96 -23.25 2.99
CA ALA A 360 -15.71 -22.12 3.52
C ALA A 360 -15.32 -20.81 2.81
N LYS A 361 -15.73 -20.69 1.54
CA LYS A 361 -15.27 -19.64 0.62
C LYS A 361 -15.72 -18.21 0.94
N ASN A 362 -16.71 -18.03 1.82
CA ASN A 362 -17.41 -16.74 2.02
C ASN A 362 -17.63 -16.39 3.49
N ASN A 363 -16.79 -16.87 4.41
CA ASN A 363 -16.85 -16.46 5.82
C ASN A 363 -16.66 -14.93 5.93
N VAL A 364 -15.66 -14.43 5.21
CA VAL A 364 -15.30 -13.02 5.12
C VAL A 364 -15.59 -12.51 3.71
N CYS A 365 -16.72 -11.85 3.52
CA CYS A 365 -17.17 -11.34 2.23
C CYS A 365 -17.93 -10.01 2.37
N LEU A 366 -18.04 -9.27 1.26
CA LEU A 366 -18.76 -8.00 1.22
C LEU A 366 -20.26 -8.16 1.49
N LYS A 367 -20.81 -7.26 2.31
CA LYS A 367 -22.24 -7.19 2.64
C LYS A 367 -22.73 -5.75 2.52
N PRO A 368 -24.03 -5.51 2.24
CA PRO A 368 -24.59 -4.17 2.29
C PRO A 368 -24.44 -3.55 3.68
N PHE A 369 -23.92 -2.33 3.75
CA PHE A 369 -23.79 -1.58 4.99
C PHE A 369 -25.00 -0.66 5.21
N LYS A 370 -25.59 -0.71 6.41
CA LYS A 370 -26.82 0.05 6.75
C LYS A 370 -26.75 0.77 8.10
N GLN A 371 -25.64 0.66 8.82
CA GLN A 371 -25.48 1.24 10.17
C GLN A 371 -25.02 2.70 10.07
N TYR A 372 -25.79 3.51 9.34
CA TYR A 372 -25.57 4.95 9.22
C TYR A 372 -26.89 5.71 9.28
N LYS A 373 -26.83 6.94 9.79
CA LYS A 373 -27.95 7.89 9.79
C LYS A 373 -27.48 9.22 9.23
N LYS A 374 -28.10 9.66 8.14
CA LYS A 374 -27.86 10.97 7.54
C LYS A 374 -28.69 12.03 8.25
N THR A 375 -28.06 13.15 8.56
CA THR A 375 -28.71 14.42 8.86
C THR A 375 -28.12 15.50 7.97
N VAL A 376 -28.91 16.54 7.71
CA VAL A 376 -28.48 17.70 6.92
C VAL A 376 -28.58 18.92 7.83
N ILE A 377 -27.59 19.79 7.79
CA ILE A 377 -27.58 21.04 8.55
C ILE A 377 -27.65 22.21 7.58
N GLY A 378 -28.60 23.10 7.83
CA GLY A 378 -29.01 24.21 6.96
C GLY A 378 -30.47 24.06 6.51
N GLU A 379 -31.07 25.14 5.98
CA GLU A 379 -32.44 25.17 5.47
C GLU A 379 -32.49 25.69 4.03
N GLY A 380 -33.33 25.08 3.18
CA GLY A 380 -33.56 25.53 1.80
C GLY A 380 -32.29 25.52 0.94
N LEU A 381 -31.91 26.69 0.40
CA LEU A 381 -30.70 26.87 -0.43
C LEU A 381 -29.42 27.03 0.40
N GLU A 382 -29.50 27.06 1.73
CA GLU A 382 -28.36 27.24 2.65
C GLU A 382 -27.92 25.92 3.30
N VAL A 383 -28.18 24.76 2.67
CA VAL A 383 -27.60 23.51 3.14
C VAL A 383 -26.08 23.58 3.07
N ILE A 384 -25.46 23.60 4.24
CA ILE A 384 -24.03 23.84 4.40
C ILE A 384 -23.24 22.54 4.58
N GLN A 385 -23.87 21.51 5.18
CA GLN A 385 -23.18 20.25 5.46
C GLN A 385 -24.13 19.05 5.56
N THR A 386 -23.61 17.89 5.14
CA THR A 386 -24.19 16.58 5.39
C THR A 386 -23.44 15.93 6.53
N VAL A 387 -24.15 15.39 7.52
CA VAL A 387 -23.56 14.62 8.62
C VAL A 387 -24.04 13.18 8.51
N LEU A 388 -23.11 12.24 8.41
CA LEU A 388 -23.40 10.81 8.53
C LEU A 388 -22.93 10.35 9.90
N HIS A 389 -23.89 9.99 10.76
CA HIS A 389 -23.58 9.25 11.97
C HIS A 389 -23.40 7.77 11.58
N VAL A 390 -22.20 7.23 11.71
CA VAL A 390 -21.84 5.88 11.25
C VAL A 390 -21.39 5.05 12.45
N THR A 391 -21.91 3.82 12.57
CA THR A 391 -21.43 2.83 13.55
C THR A 391 -20.72 1.70 12.80
N LEU A 392 -19.40 1.61 12.98
CA LEU A 392 -18.57 0.56 12.40
C LEU A 392 -18.47 -0.62 13.37
N PRO A 393 -18.82 -1.85 12.95
CA PRO A 393 -18.48 -3.06 13.69
C PRO A 393 -16.97 -3.15 13.97
N LYS A 394 -16.59 -3.91 15.00
CA LYS A 394 -15.18 -4.30 15.23
C LYS A 394 -14.58 -4.93 13.96
N CYS A 395 -13.26 -4.83 13.78
CA CYS A 395 -12.54 -5.38 12.63
C CYS A 395 -13.32 -5.22 11.31
N SER A 396 -13.43 -3.98 10.82
CA SER A 396 -14.23 -3.73 9.62
C SER A 396 -13.60 -2.71 8.69
N VAL A 397 -13.96 -2.83 7.41
CA VAL A 397 -13.68 -1.86 6.35
C VAL A 397 -15.02 -1.52 5.71
N VAL A 398 -15.40 -0.26 5.71
CA VAL A 398 -16.67 0.24 5.17
C VAL A 398 -16.38 1.21 4.02
N SER A 399 -17.00 1.01 2.87
CA SER A 399 -17.01 1.96 1.76
C SER A 399 -18.39 2.61 1.63
N ILE A 400 -18.43 3.93 1.48
CA ILE A 400 -19.65 4.72 1.30
C ILE A 400 -19.49 5.60 0.05
N LYS A 401 -20.38 5.41 -0.91
CA LYS A 401 -20.51 6.26 -2.10
C LYS A 401 -21.62 7.28 -1.89
N LEU A 402 -21.28 8.54 -2.13
CA LEU A 402 -22.11 9.71 -1.90
C LEU A 402 -22.28 10.50 -3.20
N LYS A 403 -23.47 11.05 -3.39
CA LYS A 403 -23.78 11.91 -4.54
C LYS A 403 -24.58 13.13 -4.08
N LYS A 404 -24.24 14.29 -4.64
CA LYS A 404 -24.90 15.56 -4.33
C LYS A 404 -26.36 15.58 -4.77
#